data_AF-A0A0K1W1A0-F1
#
_entry.id   AF-A0A0K1W1A0-F1
#
_cell.length_a   1.000
_cell.length_b   1.000
_cell.length_c   1.000
_cell.angle_alpha   90.00
_cell.angle_beta   90.00
_cell.angle_gamma   90.00
#
_symmetry.space_group_name_H-M   'P 1'
#
loop_
_entity.id
_entity.type
_entity.pdbx_description
1 polymer ?
#
loop_
_entity_poly.entity_id
_entity_poly.type
_entity_poly.pdbx_seq_one_letter_code
_entity_poly.pdbx_strand_id
1 'polypeptide(L)'
;MKKLLSLIATMGIVSSTSTMVISCGNSTDSTDSQNDKTDLSKMTTKELGTLEGKTDLPTLDQIVKAINEKNANYGLTTADVKLDGTNSVSSAKLIAIETSKKFNGSVTVTYTYKKNVIKDLSTLPIKDLGNINGVGDLPSIDEVLGQAKVKNPEWDLKYSEIEFDGTPTVEKAKIKAKSESNLFSGTVEVSYKFTKVGKRDLKDLKVKDLGNIISTQDLVTSVTLDEIITAINSKNDGWILTTKDVKLSGSATKNKAKLEAVENSASFSGNVEVNYTFRICFNVSMLEDVINKNGIGGAARPNELNIGFLMVPSYKKAEIMNSFKRFVVPLLKMAEMLGIVISYDQILEVANIDLLDDQGNVVNNETGAKPVAKMKLSAKVGKENSLDGVHIKGEGNISLKTQKAVSEIAKQKELVDIKPSDSTDYTVKQTILNTFYEKNNITDANLKKQFDVTTKTETSATINTVFNSDYTPDNIDVTFKIVSQEENKRVIWDISKMSENDEGEFEPTVKITSEEKNTTLYTELFNCITNTKEQFKNYWTFEYMYAFTEGKQATYIFDNQEKYEAEFEGTIEAGTLSSTDFIKKFDTIFDINIDSSNSKIELSVKSGQENFALNGSLTLNYTK
;
A
#
# COMPACT_ATOMS: atom_id res chain seq x y z
N MET A 1 11.65 -1.75 16.79
CA MET A 1 10.31 -2.40 16.87
C MET A 1 9.12 -1.43 16.75
N LYS A 2 9.22 -0.15 17.14
CA LYS A 2 8.11 0.81 17.02
C LYS A 2 7.69 1.18 15.57
N LYS A 3 8.59 1.05 14.58
CA LYS A 3 8.30 1.31 13.16
C LYS A 3 7.58 0.14 12.45
N LEU A 4 7.54 -1.05 13.06
CA LEU A 4 6.80 -2.21 12.51
C LEU A 4 5.33 -2.18 12.94
N LEU A 5 5.02 -1.58 14.10
CA LEU A 5 3.63 -1.39 14.54
C LEU A 5 2.87 -0.34 13.72
N SER A 6 3.51 0.71 13.18
CA SER A 6 2.77 1.71 12.39
C SER A 6 2.36 1.20 11.00
N LEU A 7 3.06 0.18 10.48
CA LEU A 7 2.71 -0.47 9.21
C LEU A 7 1.61 -1.54 9.39
N ILE A 8 1.49 -2.13 10.59
CA ILE A 8 0.41 -3.08 10.92
C ILE A 8 -0.85 -2.33 11.40
N ALA A 9 -0.70 -1.16 12.03
CA ALA A 9 -1.81 -0.30 12.45
C ALA A 9 -2.60 0.33 11.29
N THR A 10 -2.09 0.28 10.07
CA THR A 10 -2.80 0.76 8.86
C THR A 10 -3.66 -0.31 8.18
N MET A 11 -3.60 -1.57 8.64
CA MET A 11 -4.36 -2.70 8.04
C MET A 11 -5.21 -3.50 9.04
N GLY A 12 -5.36 -3.03 10.29
CA GLY A 12 -6.07 -3.77 11.34
C GLY A 12 -7.15 -2.95 12.05
N ILE A 13 -8.41 -3.21 11.68
CA ILE A 13 -9.59 -3.28 12.57
C ILE A 13 -9.80 -2.08 13.51
N VAL A 14 -10.60 -1.10 13.05
CA VAL A 14 -11.34 -0.23 13.95
C VAL A 14 -12.60 -0.98 14.41
N SER A 15 -12.47 -1.80 15.45
CA SER A 15 -13.61 -2.21 16.26
C SER A 15 -13.84 -1.13 17.32
N SER A 16 -14.49 -0.03 16.95
CA SER A 16 -14.98 0.94 17.93
C SER A 16 -16.34 0.45 18.44
N THR A 17 -16.32 -0.21 19.59
CA THR A 17 -17.48 -0.26 20.48
C THR A 17 -17.77 1.16 20.94
N SER A 18 -18.82 1.78 20.42
CA SER A 18 -19.39 2.99 21.01
C SER A 18 -20.81 2.70 21.44
N THR A 19 -20.97 2.53 22.75
CA THR A 19 -22.23 2.59 23.49
C THR A 19 -22.98 3.87 23.10
N MET A 20 -24.14 3.74 22.46
CA MET A 20 -25.04 4.86 22.24
C MET A 20 -25.68 5.26 23.58
N VAL A 21 -25.38 6.48 24.02
CA VAL A 21 -26.18 7.17 25.03
C VAL A 21 -27.40 7.74 24.30
N ILE A 22 -28.58 7.21 24.60
CA ILE A 22 -29.85 7.74 24.11
C ILE A 22 -30.17 9.00 24.94
N SER A 23 -30.01 10.17 24.33
CA SER A 23 -30.55 11.43 24.86
C SER A 23 -31.88 11.71 24.17
N CYS A 24 -32.99 11.43 24.86
CA CYS A 24 -34.30 11.92 24.48
C CYS A 24 -34.36 13.43 24.73
N GLY A 25 -34.25 14.23 23.66
CA GLY A 25 -34.58 15.65 23.64
C GLY A 25 -35.97 15.85 23.06
N ASN A 26 -36.83 16.52 23.83
CA ASN A 26 -38.26 16.72 23.58
C ASN A 26 -38.60 17.47 22.30
N SER A 27 -39.81 17.12 21.82
CA SER A 27 -40.62 17.64 20.74
C SER A 27 -40.62 19.16 20.55
N THR A 28 -40.52 19.59 19.29
CA THR A 28 -41.34 20.69 18.76
C THR A 28 -41.68 20.38 17.29
N ASP A 29 -42.97 20.24 17.01
CA ASP A 29 -43.54 20.16 15.67
C ASP A 29 -43.36 21.51 14.96
N SER A 30 -42.90 21.49 13.70
CA SER A 30 -43.47 22.23 12.54
C SER A 30 -42.52 22.17 11.32
N THR A 31 -42.95 21.45 10.28
CA THR A 31 -42.84 21.79 8.85
C THR A 31 -41.48 22.27 8.28
N ASP A 32 -40.65 21.32 7.84
CA ASP A 32 -40.03 21.24 6.49
C ASP A 32 -38.97 20.12 6.49
N SER A 33 -39.37 18.89 6.12
CA SER A 33 -38.43 17.78 5.90
C SER A 33 -38.43 17.36 4.43
N GLN A 34 -38.17 18.33 3.56
CA GLN A 34 -37.48 18.05 2.30
C GLN A 34 -36.03 18.50 2.49
N ASN A 35 -35.10 17.60 2.87
CA ASN A 35 -33.72 17.56 2.34
C ASN A 35 -32.68 16.71 3.08
N ASP A 36 -33.03 15.82 4.01
CA ASP A 36 -32.04 14.88 4.56
C ASP A 36 -31.78 13.66 3.65
N LYS A 37 -31.76 13.85 2.33
CA LYS A 37 -31.28 12.83 1.40
C LYS A 37 -29.76 12.83 1.43
N THR A 38 -29.16 11.65 1.53
CA THR A 38 -27.71 11.48 1.44
C THR A 38 -27.26 11.72 -0.01
N ASP A 39 -26.36 12.67 -0.20
CA ASP A 39 -25.77 12.94 -1.51
C ASP A 39 -24.71 11.90 -1.85
N LEU A 40 -24.93 11.18 -2.95
CA LEU A 40 -24.00 10.17 -3.47
C LEU A 40 -22.59 10.75 -3.70
N SER A 41 -22.49 12.03 -4.05
CA SER A 41 -21.19 12.69 -4.31
C SER A 41 -20.28 12.71 -3.08
N LYS A 42 -20.88 12.71 -1.88
CA LYS A 42 -20.23 12.74 -0.56
C LYS A 42 -19.80 11.35 -0.06
N MET A 43 -19.96 10.29 -0.87
CA MET A 43 -19.48 8.94 -0.55
C MET A 43 -17.97 8.96 -0.22
N THR A 44 -17.61 8.44 0.96
CA THR A 44 -16.24 8.45 1.49
C THR A 44 -15.31 7.56 0.67
N THR A 45 -15.73 6.32 0.38
CA THR A 45 -14.91 5.35 -0.36
C THR A 45 -15.53 5.08 -1.72
N LYS A 46 -14.88 5.59 -2.79
CA LYS A 46 -15.30 5.42 -4.19
C LYS A 46 -14.56 4.29 -4.92
N GLU A 47 -13.50 3.77 -4.32
CA GLU A 47 -12.74 2.63 -4.84
C GLU A 47 -13.27 1.34 -4.21
N LEU A 48 -13.95 0.52 -5.01
CA LEU A 48 -14.67 -0.65 -4.52
C LEU A 48 -13.80 -1.91 -4.44
N GLY A 49 -12.58 -1.86 -4.98
CA GLY A 49 -11.68 -3.00 -5.08
C GLY A 49 -12.04 -3.93 -6.24
N THR A 50 -11.90 -5.24 -6.05
CA THR A 50 -12.15 -6.24 -7.10
C THR A 50 -13.58 -6.76 -7.04
N LEU A 51 -14.26 -6.77 -8.18
CA LEU A 51 -15.58 -7.35 -8.39
C LEU A 51 -15.47 -8.56 -9.32
N GLU A 52 -16.26 -9.60 -9.07
CA GLU A 52 -16.25 -10.83 -9.88
C GLU A 52 -17.67 -11.20 -10.32
N GLY A 53 -17.86 -11.69 -11.55
CA GLY A 53 -19.18 -12.09 -12.05
C GLY A 53 -19.17 -12.87 -13.36
N LYS A 54 -20.36 -13.32 -13.79
CA LYS A 54 -20.55 -14.16 -14.99
C LYS A 54 -20.55 -13.37 -16.31
N THR A 55 -20.91 -12.10 -16.24
CA THR A 55 -21.15 -11.22 -17.40
C THR A 55 -19.86 -10.52 -17.82
N ASP A 56 -19.87 -9.82 -18.96
CA ASP A 56 -18.70 -9.05 -19.41
C ASP A 56 -18.47 -7.78 -18.58
N LEU A 57 -19.51 -7.32 -17.88
CA LEU A 57 -19.54 -6.13 -17.03
C LEU A 57 -20.25 -6.45 -15.72
N PRO A 58 -19.89 -5.79 -14.60
CA PRO A 58 -20.60 -6.00 -13.35
C PRO A 58 -22.04 -5.51 -13.44
N THR A 59 -22.95 -6.17 -12.73
CA THR A 59 -24.34 -5.73 -12.64
C THR A 59 -24.49 -4.58 -11.63
N LEU A 60 -25.59 -3.82 -11.73
CA LEU A 60 -25.91 -2.78 -10.75
C LEU A 60 -25.96 -3.33 -9.32
N ASP A 61 -26.51 -4.53 -9.14
CA ASP A 61 -26.58 -5.19 -7.84
C ASP A 61 -25.19 -5.47 -7.24
N GLN A 62 -24.26 -5.97 -8.05
CA GLN A 62 -22.88 -6.20 -7.63
C GLN A 62 -22.19 -4.90 -7.18
N ILE A 63 -22.40 -3.83 -7.94
CA ILE A 63 -21.82 -2.51 -7.62
C ILE A 63 -22.41 -1.96 -6.32
N VAL A 64 -23.74 -2.04 -6.15
CA VAL A 64 -24.43 -1.59 -4.92
C VAL A 64 -23.99 -2.39 -3.70
N LYS A 65 -23.86 -3.72 -3.83
CA LYS A 65 -23.36 -4.58 -2.76
C LYS A 65 -21.94 -4.16 -2.33
N ALA A 66 -21.04 -3.97 -3.28
CA ALA A 66 -19.67 -3.56 -3.01
C ALA A 66 -19.58 -2.15 -2.38
N ILE A 67 -20.46 -1.22 -2.79
CA ILE A 67 -20.58 0.10 -2.14
C ILE A 67 -20.90 -0.07 -0.65
N ASN A 68 -21.90 -0.89 -0.31
CA ASN A 68 -22.30 -1.11 1.09
C ASN A 68 -21.25 -1.86 1.91
N GLU A 69 -20.48 -2.76 1.29
CA GLU A 69 -19.35 -3.44 1.96
C GLU A 69 -18.21 -2.46 2.28
N LYS A 70 -17.94 -1.50 1.39
CA LYS A 70 -16.87 -0.50 1.56
C LYS A 70 -17.28 0.73 2.37
N ASN A 71 -18.57 1.01 2.44
CA ASN A 71 -19.14 2.13 3.15
C ASN A 71 -20.15 1.57 4.16
N ALA A 72 -19.66 1.22 5.35
CA ALA A 72 -20.50 0.64 6.39
C ALA A 72 -21.71 1.55 6.69
N ASN A 73 -22.89 0.93 6.83
CA ASN A 73 -24.16 1.62 7.08
C ASN A 73 -24.62 2.57 5.96
N TYR A 74 -24.03 2.53 4.76
CA TYR A 74 -24.50 3.37 3.65
C TYR A 74 -25.94 3.02 3.24
N GLY A 75 -26.28 1.72 3.23
CA GLY A 75 -27.67 1.26 3.11
C GLY A 75 -28.31 1.50 1.74
N LEU A 76 -27.49 1.58 0.68
CA LEU A 76 -27.92 1.78 -0.69
C LEU A 76 -28.59 0.51 -1.23
N THR A 77 -29.68 0.66 -1.97
CA THR A 77 -30.33 -0.46 -2.66
C THR A 77 -30.42 -0.21 -4.16
N THR A 78 -30.64 -1.26 -4.95
CA THR A 78 -30.85 -1.12 -6.40
C THR A 78 -32.13 -0.34 -6.75
N ALA A 79 -33.06 -0.14 -5.79
CA ALA A 79 -34.23 0.71 -5.95
C ALA A 79 -33.92 2.21 -5.76
N ASP A 80 -32.75 2.55 -5.21
CA ASP A 80 -32.35 3.95 -4.95
C ASP A 80 -31.57 4.57 -6.10
N VAL A 81 -30.96 3.76 -6.96
CA VAL A 81 -29.98 4.20 -7.96
C VAL A 81 -30.17 3.49 -9.29
N LYS A 82 -29.74 4.14 -10.37
CA LYS A 82 -29.57 3.54 -11.69
C LYS A 82 -28.17 3.84 -12.23
N LEU A 83 -27.72 3.04 -13.20
CA LEU A 83 -26.51 3.36 -13.96
C LEU A 83 -26.78 4.60 -14.83
N ASP A 84 -25.86 5.56 -14.77
CA ASP A 84 -25.82 6.72 -15.64
C ASP A 84 -24.88 6.42 -16.81
N GLY A 85 -25.44 5.86 -17.89
CA GLY A 85 -24.69 5.37 -19.04
C GLY A 85 -24.30 3.88 -18.93
N THR A 86 -23.31 3.47 -19.74
CA THR A 86 -22.77 2.10 -19.71
C THR A 86 -21.59 2.05 -18.75
N ASN A 87 -21.57 1.07 -17.85
CA ASN A 87 -20.42 0.83 -17.00
C ASN A 87 -19.30 0.11 -17.77
N SER A 88 -18.09 0.13 -17.21
CA SER A 88 -16.91 -0.53 -17.77
C SER A 88 -16.38 -1.60 -16.82
N VAL A 89 -15.28 -2.27 -17.20
CA VAL A 89 -14.56 -3.19 -16.30
C VAL A 89 -13.83 -2.48 -15.17
N SER A 90 -13.73 -1.14 -15.21
CA SER A 90 -12.98 -0.37 -14.21
C SER A 90 -13.76 0.74 -13.50
N SER A 91 -14.97 1.06 -13.96
CA SER A 91 -15.76 2.15 -13.37
C SER A 91 -17.25 2.07 -13.72
N ALA A 92 -18.07 2.67 -12.85
CA ALA A 92 -19.47 2.94 -13.12
C ALA A 92 -19.87 4.30 -12.55
N LYS A 93 -20.79 4.99 -13.23
CA LYS A 93 -21.47 6.17 -12.69
C LYS A 93 -22.88 5.77 -12.25
N LEU A 94 -23.22 6.09 -11.00
CA LEU A 94 -24.54 5.87 -10.44
C LEU A 94 -25.21 7.23 -10.22
N ILE A 95 -26.50 7.31 -10.55
CA ILE A 95 -27.34 8.44 -10.25
C ILE A 95 -28.51 7.99 -9.38
N ALA A 96 -28.82 8.78 -8.35
CA ALA A 96 -30.01 8.53 -7.53
C ALA A 96 -31.26 8.60 -8.41
N ILE A 97 -32.16 7.64 -8.25
CA ILE A 97 -33.46 7.66 -8.91
C ILE A 97 -34.30 8.76 -8.24
N GLU A 98 -35.09 9.50 -9.02
CA GLU A 98 -35.90 10.63 -8.51
C GLU A 98 -36.83 10.24 -7.35
N THR A 99 -37.35 9.01 -7.37
CA THR A 99 -38.23 8.44 -6.35
C THR A 99 -37.49 7.92 -5.11
N SER A 100 -36.15 7.91 -5.09
CA SER A 100 -35.40 7.51 -3.89
C SER A 100 -35.71 8.46 -2.75
N LYS A 101 -36.14 7.90 -1.62
CA LYS A 101 -36.40 8.66 -0.40
C LYS A 101 -35.13 8.94 0.40
N LYS A 102 -34.05 8.22 0.11
CA LYS A 102 -32.82 8.23 0.93
C LYS A 102 -31.64 8.91 0.27
N PHE A 103 -31.57 8.93 -1.07
CA PHE A 103 -30.39 9.41 -1.79
C PHE A 103 -30.73 10.47 -2.84
N ASN A 104 -29.78 11.38 -3.07
CA ASN A 104 -29.78 12.31 -4.20
C ASN A 104 -28.37 12.38 -4.83
N GLY A 105 -28.23 13.15 -5.92
CA GLY A 105 -26.94 13.36 -6.57
C GLY A 105 -26.46 12.18 -7.44
N SER A 106 -25.16 12.18 -7.74
CA SER A 106 -24.50 11.14 -8.54
C SER A 106 -23.09 10.89 -8.06
N VAL A 107 -22.57 9.69 -8.32
CA VAL A 107 -21.21 9.30 -7.95
C VAL A 107 -20.59 8.43 -9.04
N THR A 108 -19.30 8.66 -9.30
CA THR A 108 -18.48 7.72 -10.07
C THR A 108 -17.67 6.88 -9.10
N VAL A 109 -17.80 5.56 -9.23
CA VAL A 109 -17.03 4.58 -8.47
C VAL A 109 -16.06 3.86 -9.39
N THR A 110 -14.94 3.42 -8.83
CA THR A 110 -13.89 2.68 -9.54
C THR A 110 -13.71 1.30 -8.93
N TYR A 111 -13.31 0.33 -9.75
CA TYR A 111 -13.08 -1.05 -9.36
C TYR A 111 -12.19 -1.77 -10.37
N THR A 112 -11.87 -3.03 -10.12
CA THR A 112 -11.34 -3.97 -11.11
C THR A 112 -12.36 -5.10 -11.27
N TYR A 113 -12.93 -5.27 -12.46
CA TYR A 113 -13.88 -6.36 -12.73
C TYR A 113 -13.16 -7.55 -13.37
N LYS A 114 -13.36 -8.73 -12.79
CA LYS A 114 -12.87 -10.00 -13.32
C LYS A 114 -14.07 -10.87 -13.71
N LYS A 115 -14.21 -11.13 -15.01
CA LYS A 115 -15.18 -12.10 -15.51
C LYS A 115 -14.74 -13.50 -15.11
N ASN A 116 -15.63 -14.22 -14.44
CA ASN A 116 -15.41 -15.61 -14.05
C ASN A 116 -15.58 -16.52 -15.27
N VAL A 117 -14.66 -17.47 -15.40
CA VAL A 117 -14.80 -18.59 -16.34
C VAL A 117 -15.69 -19.63 -15.67
N ILE A 118 -16.93 -19.74 -16.13
CA ILE A 118 -17.89 -20.71 -15.59
C ILE A 118 -17.52 -22.12 -16.07
N LYS A 119 -17.28 -23.03 -15.13
CA LYS A 119 -16.99 -24.44 -15.43
C LYS A 119 -18.28 -25.26 -15.42
N ASP A 120 -18.59 -25.94 -16.52
CA ASP A 120 -19.74 -26.84 -16.60
C ASP A 120 -19.42 -28.19 -15.94
N LEU A 121 -20.03 -28.48 -14.80
CA LEU A 121 -19.85 -29.71 -14.03
C LEU A 121 -20.00 -30.99 -14.87
N SER A 122 -20.78 -30.97 -15.96
CA SER A 122 -20.92 -32.13 -16.87
C SER A 122 -19.57 -32.60 -17.43
N THR A 123 -18.61 -31.67 -17.53
CA THR A 123 -17.24 -31.85 -18.03
C THR A 123 -16.22 -32.21 -16.94
N LEU A 124 -16.66 -32.49 -15.70
CA LEU A 124 -15.78 -32.89 -14.61
C LEU A 124 -14.90 -34.10 -15.03
N PRO A 125 -13.55 -33.98 -15.00
CA PRO A 125 -12.65 -34.98 -15.56
C PRO A 125 -12.74 -36.35 -14.88
N ILE A 126 -12.73 -36.39 -13.55
CA ILE A 126 -12.78 -37.63 -12.76
C ILE A 126 -14.11 -37.71 -12.03
N LYS A 127 -14.94 -38.65 -12.48
CA LYS A 127 -16.29 -38.90 -11.93
C LYS A 127 -16.33 -40.07 -10.93
N ASP A 128 -15.33 -40.95 -10.98
CA ASP A 128 -15.12 -41.97 -9.97
C ASP A 128 -14.29 -41.40 -8.81
N LEU A 129 -14.96 -41.20 -7.68
CA LEU A 129 -14.39 -40.58 -6.49
C LEU A 129 -13.67 -41.60 -5.60
N GLY A 130 -13.83 -42.90 -5.83
CA GLY A 130 -13.26 -43.95 -4.99
C GLY A 130 -14.00 -44.12 -3.66
N ASN A 131 -13.27 -44.36 -2.57
CA ASN A 131 -13.87 -44.68 -1.28
C ASN A 131 -14.27 -43.41 -0.50
N ILE A 132 -15.47 -43.43 0.09
CA ILE A 132 -15.95 -42.39 1.00
C ILE A 132 -16.39 -43.07 2.30
N ASN A 133 -15.85 -42.64 3.43
CA ASN A 133 -16.27 -43.14 4.74
C ASN A 133 -16.97 -42.03 5.52
N GLY A 134 -18.20 -42.30 5.95
CA GLY A 134 -19.04 -41.36 6.70
C GLY A 134 -19.79 -42.02 7.84
N VAL A 135 -20.33 -41.23 8.77
CA VAL A 135 -21.11 -41.75 9.91
C VAL A 135 -22.59 -41.96 9.60
N GLY A 136 -23.10 -41.29 8.57
CA GLY A 136 -24.48 -41.42 8.09
C GLY A 136 -24.73 -42.74 7.35
N ASP A 137 -26.00 -43.04 7.10
CA ASP A 137 -26.40 -44.16 6.22
C ASP A 137 -26.14 -43.87 4.74
N LEU A 138 -26.06 -42.58 4.38
CA LEU A 138 -25.75 -42.06 3.05
C LEU A 138 -24.68 -40.97 3.19
N PRO A 139 -23.87 -40.73 2.14
CA PRO A 139 -22.90 -39.65 2.17
C PRO A 139 -23.60 -38.28 2.15
N SER A 140 -23.03 -37.35 2.91
CA SER A 140 -23.34 -35.93 2.85
C SER A 140 -22.75 -35.27 1.61
N ILE A 141 -23.28 -34.09 1.24
CA ILE A 141 -22.70 -33.29 0.15
C ILE A 141 -21.25 -32.90 0.45
N ASP A 142 -20.95 -32.65 1.73
CA ASP A 142 -19.62 -32.27 2.18
C ASP A 142 -18.60 -33.41 1.96
N GLU A 143 -19.01 -34.66 2.19
CA GLU A 143 -18.19 -35.84 1.95
C GLU A 143 -17.97 -36.10 0.45
N VAL A 144 -19.02 -35.99 -0.37
CA VAL A 144 -18.93 -36.17 -1.83
C VAL A 144 -18.05 -35.09 -2.45
N LEU A 145 -18.28 -33.82 -2.12
CA LEU A 145 -17.50 -32.70 -2.68
C LEU A 145 -16.06 -32.70 -2.15
N GLY A 146 -15.82 -33.09 -0.90
CA GLY A 146 -14.48 -33.24 -0.36
C GLY A 146 -13.65 -34.23 -1.17
N GLN A 147 -14.22 -35.39 -1.51
CA GLN A 147 -13.54 -36.38 -2.35
C GLN A 147 -13.43 -35.93 -3.81
N ALA A 148 -14.47 -35.28 -4.35
CA ALA A 148 -14.42 -34.72 -5.71
C ALA A 148 -13.32 -33.66 -5.88
N LYS A 149 -13.09 -32.82 -4.85
CA LYS A 149 -11.99 -31.84 -4.81
C LYS A 149 -10.62 -32.51 -4.79
N VAL A 150 -10.46 -33.60 -4.04
CA VAL A 150 -9.21 -34.39 -4.02
C VAL A 150 -8.90 -34.98 -5.40
N LYS A 151 -9.91 -35.52 -6.10
CA LYS A 151 -9.74 -36.10 -7.44
C LYS A 151 -9.61 -35.07 -8.54
N ASN A 152 -10.20 -33.89 -8.36
CA ASN A 152 -10.21 -32.81 -9.35
C ASN A 152 -9.70 -31.50 -8.71
N PRO A 153 -8.43 -31.44 -8.26
CA PRO A 153 -7.91 -30.28 -7.51
C PRO A 153 -8.00 -28.97 -8.31
N GLU A 154 -7.79 -29.03 -9.62
CA GLU A 154 -7.89 -27.88 -10.54
C GLU A 154 -9.32 -27.32 -10.70
N TRP A 155 -10.35 -28.04 -10.22
CA TRP A 155 -11.73 -27.57 -10.30
C TRP A 155 -12.10 -26.63 -9.17
N ASP A 156 -11.37 -26.65 -8.05
CA ASP A 156 -11.63 -25.83 -6.86
C ASP A 156 -13.13 -25.80 -6.46
N LEU A 157 -13.73 -27.00 -6.39
CA LEU A 157 -15.15 -27.17 -6.08
C LEU A 157 -15.48 -26.51 -4.73
N LYS A 158 -16.47 -25.61 -4.74
CA LYS A 158 -16.92 -24.87 -3.55
C LYS A 158 -18.25 -25.41 -3.03
N TYR A 159 -18.31 -25.73 -1.75
CA TYR A 159 -19.54 -26.17 -1.06
C TYR A 159 -20.67 -25.12 -1.12
N SER A 160 -20.32 -23.83 -1.20
CA SER A 160 -21.31 -22.76 -1.34
C SER A 160 -22.00 -22.74 -2.70
N GLU A 161 -21.38 -23.34 -3.73
CA GLU A 161 -21.79 -23.21 -5.14
C GLU A 161 -22.48 -24.45 -5.70
N ILE A 162 -22.37 -25.59 -5.01
CA ILE A 162 -22.82 -26.90 -5.50
C ILE A 162 -23.77 -27.54 -4.49
N GLU A 163 -24.78 -28.24 -4.99
CA GLU A 163 -25.74 -29.00 -4.19
C GLU A 163 -26.04 -30.35 -4.83
N PHE A 164 -26.73 -31.23 -4.09
CA PHE A 164 -27.23 -32.47 -4.68
C PHE A 164 -28.41 -32.19 -5.63
N ASP A 165 -28.47 -32.98 -6.70
CA ASP A 165 -29.63 -33.07 -7.58
C ASP A 165 -30.38 -34.38 -7.33
N GLY A 166 -31.14 -34.41 -6.24
CA GLY A 166 -31.84 -35.59 -5.74
C GLY A 166 -31.17 -36.24 -4.52
N THR A 167 -31.58 -37.46 -4.18
CA THR A 167 -31.05 -38.19 -3.02
C THR A 167 -29.83 -39.03 -3.44
N PRO A 168 -28.69 -38.92 -2.74
CA PRO A 168 -27.53 -39.77 -3.01
C PRO A 168 -27.81 -41.24 -2.65
N THR A 169 -26.99 -42.15 -3.19
CA THR A 169 -26.97 -43.56 -2.83
C THR A 169 -25.62 -43.93 -2.22
N VAL A 170 -25.41 -45.19 -1.86
CA VAL A 170 -24.11 -45.69 -1.38
C VAL A 170 -23.07 -45.87 -2.51
N GLU A 171 -23.48 -45.79 -3.78
CA GLU A 171 -22.60 -46.01 -4.94
C GLU A 171 -22.46 -44.78 -5.85
N LYS A 172 -23.41 -43.84 -5.78
CA LYS A 172 -23.44 -42.67 -6.65
C LYS A 172 -24.28 -41.53 -6.12
N ALA A 173 -23.94 -40.31 -6.55
CA ALA A 173 -24.73 -39.12 -6.35
C ALA A 173 -24.75 -38.26 -7.61
N LYS A 174 -25.79 -37.45 -7.77
CA LYS A 174 -25.84 -36.40 -8.78
C LYS A 174 -25.62 -35.06 -8.09
N ILE A 175 -24.64 -34.29 -8.56
CA ILE A 175 -24.35 -32.94 -8.08
C ILE A 175 -24.68 -31.93 -9.17
N LYS A 176 -25.11 -30.73 -8.78
CA LYS A 176 -25.41 -29.63 -9.70
C LYS A 176 -24.94 -28.30 -9.15
N ALA A 177 -24.64 -27.37 -10.04
CA ALA A 177 -24.39 -26.00 -9.65
C ALA A 177 -25.69 -25.39 -9.12
N LYS A 178 -25.61 -24.64 -8.01
CA LYS A 178 -26.72 -23.86 -7.51
C LYS A 178 -27.12 -22.78 -8.50
N SER A 179 -28.38 -22.35 -8.47
CA SER A 179 -28.91 -21.35 -9.40
C SER A 179 -28.12 -20.03 -9.42
N GLU A 180 -27.63 -19.64 -8.25
CA GLU A 180 -26.87 -18.42 -7.97
C GLU A 180 -25.36 -18.59 -8.16
N SER A 181 -24.88 -19.81 -8.46
CA SER A 181 -23.45 -20.10 -8.54
C SER A 181 -22.78 -19.29 -9.63
N ASN A 182 -21.73 -18.52 -9.31
CA ASN A 182 -20.97 -17.70 -10.27
C ASN A 182 -19.73 -18.39 -10.84
N LEU A 183 -19.47 -19.62 -10.40
CA LEU A 183 -18.27 -20.37 -10.75
C LEU A 183 -18.59 -21.65 -11.55
N PHE A 184 -19.78 -22.23 -11.35
CA PHE A 184 -20.14 -23.51 -11.95
C PHE A 184 -21.51 -23.44 -12.66
N SER A 185 -21.70 -24.35 -13.61
CA SER A 185 -22.99 -24.61 -14.26
C SER A 185 -23.20 -26.11 -14.44
N GLY A 186 -24.40 -26.50 -14.87
CA GLY A 186 -24.71 -27.88 -15.24
C GLY A 186 -24.83 -28.84 -14.06
N THR A 187 -24.82 -30.13 -14.39
CA THR A 187 -25.00 -31.24 -13.45
C THR A 187 -24.18 -32.44 -13.89
N VAL A 188 -23.72 -33.23 -12.94
CA VAL A 188 -22.92 -34.44 -13.19
C VAL A 188 -23.27 -35.53 -12.19
N GLU A 189 -23.35 -36.76 -12.67
CA GLU A 189 -23.39 -37.95 -11.81
C GLU A 189 -21.95 -38.40 -11.52
N VAL A 190 -21.65 -38.61 -10.25
CA VAL A 190 -20.39 -39.13 -9.73
C VAL A 190 -20.62 -40.47 -9.05
N SER A 191 -19.63 -41.36 -9.16
CA SER A 191 -19.64 -42.69 -8.57
C SER A 191 -18.62 -42.80 -7.44
N TYR A 192 -18.88 -43.66 -6.46
CA TYR A 192 -18.00 -43.91 -5.31
C TYR A 192 -18.38 -45.22 -4.62
N LYS A 193 -17.61 -45.60 -3.61
CA LYS A 193 -17.97 -46.67 -2.66
C LYS A 193 -18.12 -46.08 -1.26
N PHE A 194 -19.36 -45.89 -0.82
CA PHE A 194 -19.64 -45.38 0.51
C PHE A 194 -19.61 -46.50 1.55
N THR A 195 -18.85 -46.31 2.63
CA THR A 195 -18.82 -47.22 3.77
C THR A 195 -19.21 -46.44 5.03
N LYS A 196 -20.31 -46.86 5.66
CA LYS A 196 -20.69 -46.35 6.97
C LYS A 196 -19.67 -46.79 8.02
N VAL A 197 -19.10 -45.83 8.74
CA VAL A 197 -18.14 -46.05 9.83
C VAL A 197 -18.62 -45.37 11.10
N GLY A 198 -18.12 -45.80 12.26
CA GLY A 198 -18.30 -45.04 13.50
C GLY A 198 -17.51 -43.74 13.50
N LYS A 199 -17.75 -42.90 14.51
CA LYS A 199 -16.94 -41.70 14.78
C LYS A 199 -15.46 -42.10 14.91
N ARG A 200 -14.56 -41.41 14.21
CA ARG A 200 -13.13 -41.74 14.12
C ARG A 200 -12.27 -40.79 14.96
N ASP A 201 -11.22 -41.30 15.59
CA ASP A 201 -10.27 -40.47 16.31
C ASP A 201 -9.16 -39.98 15.35
N LEU A 202 -8.92 -38.66 15.29
CA LEU A 202 -7.89 -38.06 14.43
C LEU A 202 -6.49 -38.67 14.65
N LYS A 203 -6.22 -39.22 15.84
CA LYS A 203 -4.94 -39.90 16.13
C LYS A 203 -4.70 -41.13 15.23
N ASP A 204 -5.78 -41.71 14.69
CA ASP A 204 -5.79 -42.91 13.85
C ASP A 204 -5.47 -42.62 12.37
N LEU A 205 -5.20 -41.34 12.02
CA LEU A 205 -4.65 -40.98 10.71
C LEU A 205 -3.36 -41.76 10.45
N LYS A 206 -3.33 -42.51 9.35
CA LYS A 206 -2.21 -43.39 9.00
C LYS A 206 -1.02 -42.59 8.47
N VAL A 207 -1.29 -41.60 7.62
CA VAL A 207 -0.27 -40.74 7.01
C VAL A 207 -0.34 -39.36 7.66
N LYS A 208 0.66 -39.07 8.49
CA LYS A 208 0.82 -37.78 9.20
C LYS A 208 1.83 -36.86 8.54
N ASP A 209 2.70 -37.40 7.68
CA ASP A 209 3.56 -36.60 6.80
C ASP A 209 2.85 -36.39 5.47
N LEU A 210 2.47 -35.15 5.21
CA LEU A 210 1.67 -34.76 4.05
C LEU A 210 2.56 -34.41 2.84
N GLY A 211 3.87 -34.32 3.01
CA GLY A 211 4.81 -33.86 1.99
C GLY A 211 4.67 -32.36 1.70
N ASN A 212 4.80 -31.96 0.43
CA ASN A 212 4.67 -30.57 0.04
C ASN A 212 3.20 -30.11 0.05
N ILE A 213 2.93 -28.98 0.69
CA ILE A 213 1.67 -28.24 0.57
C ILE A 213 1.97 -26.94 -0.17
N ILE A 214 1.44 -26.82 -1.39
CA ILE A 214 1.62 -25.63 -2.22
C ILE A 214 0.48 -24.66 -1.92
N SER A 215 0.81 -23.39 -1.71
CA SER A 215 -0.23 -22.38 -1.53
C SER A 215 -1.09 -22.24 -2.77
N THR A 216 -2.40 -22.16 -2.55
CA THR A 216 -3.41 -21.91 -3.59
C THR A 216 -3.36 -20.47 -4.13
N GLN A 217 -2.72 -19.56 -3.39
CA GLN A 217 -2.59 -18.15 -3.75
C GLN A 217 -1.11 -17.77 -3.91
N ASP A 218 -0.83 -16.86 -4.84
CA ASP A 218 0.54 -16.41 -5.09
C ASP A 218 1.02 -15.50 -3.94
N LEU A 219 2.27 -15.68 -3.51
CA LEU A 219 2.97 -14.92 -2.45
C LEU A 219 2.34 -14.99 -1.05
N VAL A 220 1.39 -15.90 -0.80
CA VAL A 220 0.86 -16.12 0.56
C VAL A 220 1.89 -16.92 1.38
N THR A 221 2.30 -16.34 2.50
CA THR A 221 3.41 -16.84 3.35
C THR A 221 2.96 -17.77 4.48
N SER A 222 1.66 -18.06 4.56
CA SER A 222 1.05 -18.91 5.60
C SER A 222 0.15 -19.96 4.97
N VAL A 223 0.26 -21.20 5.47
CA VAL A 223 -0.65 -22.28 5.10
C VAL A 223 -2.02 -22.10 5.75
N THR A 224 -3.08 -22.42 5.03
CA THR A 224 -4.46 -22.38 5.51
C THR A 224 -4.93 -23.74 6.03
N LEU A 225 -5.96 -23.74 6.87
CA LEU A 225 -6.59 -24.99 7.34
C LEU A 225 -7.15 -25.82 6.17
N ASP A 226 -7.73 -25.17 5.15
CA ASP A 226 -8.29 -25.86 3.98
C ASP A 226 -7.20 -26.55 3.14
N GLU A 227 -6.02 -25.94 2.99
CA GLU A 227 -4.86 -26.55 2.32
C GLU A 227 -4.35 -27.77 3.10
N ILE A 228 -4.29 -27.68 4.44
CA ILE A 228 -3.91 -28.81 5.30
C ILE A 228 -4.93 -29.95 5.20
N ILE A 229 -6.23 -29.64 5.27
CA ILE A 229 -7.31 -30.62 5.13
C ILE A 229 -7.24 -31.31 3.76
N THR A 230 -7.07 -30.54 2.69
CA THR A 230 -6.95 -31.07 1.33
C THR A 230 -5.77 -32.05 1.24
N ALA A 231 -4.63 -31.70 1.83
CA ALA A 231 -3.47 -32.57 1.88
C ALA A 231 -3.71 -33.85 2.72
N ILE A 232 -4.34 -33.75 3.90
CA ILE A 232 -4.74 -34.90 4.72
C ILE A 232 -5.62 -35.86 3.93
N ASN A 233 -6.70 -35.35 3.34
CA ASN A 233 -7.67 -36.15 2.59
C ASN A 233 -7.03 -36.83 1.38
N SER A 234 -6.10 -36.15 0.68
CA SER A 234 -5.38 -36.73 -0.45
C SER A 234 -4.44 -37.88 -0.08
N LYS A 235 -3.92 -37.89 1.15
CA LYS A 235 -2.96 -38.89 1.66
C LYS A 235 -3.61 -40.01 2.46
N ASN A 236 -4.84 -39.82 2.93
CA ASN A 236 -5.55 -40.75 3.78
C ASN A 236 -6.91 -41.11 3.16
N ASP A 237 -6.93 -42.14 2.31
CA ASP A 237 -8.15 -42.56 1.60
C ASP A 237 -9.34 -42.80 2.56
N GLY A 238 -10.50 -42.29 2.19
CA GLY A 238 -11.71 -42.33 3.01
C GLY A 238 -11.70 -41.43 4.26
N TRP A 239 -10.66 -40.65 4.51
CA TRP A 239 -10.70 -39.55 5.49
C TRP A 239 -11.13 -38.28 4.76
N ILE A 240 -12.39 -37.90 4.93
CA ILE A 240 -12.94 -36.67 4.33
C ILE A 240 -13.15 -35.66 5.45
N LEU A 241 -12.08 -34.98 5.84
CA LEU A 241 -12.17 -33.87 6.79
C LEU A 241 -12.69 -32.63 6.06
N THR A 242 -13.46 -31.82 6.77
CA THR A 242 -13.85 -30.47 6.36
C THR A 242 -13.53 -29.45 7.45
N THR A 243 -13.65 -28.16 7.14
CA THR A 243 -13.49 -27.09 8.13
C THR A 243 -14.57 -27.12 9.23
N LYS A 244 -15.66 -27.87 9.03
CA LYS A 244 -16.67 -28.13 10.07
C LYS A 244 -16.27 -29.28 11.01
N ASP A 245 -15.28 -30.09 10.64
CA ASP A 245 -14.86 -31.25 11.43
C ASP A 245 -13.69 -30.96 12.34
N VAL A 246 -12.79 -30.08 11.91
CA VAL A 246 -11.53 -29.81 12.60
C VAL A 246 -11.23 -28.32 12.64
N LYS A 247 -10.45 -27.92 13.63
CA LYS A 247 -9.85 -26.58 13.75
C LYS A 247 -8.38 -26.71 14.13
N LEU A 248 -7.62 -25.63 13.93
CA LEU A 248 -6.23 -25.57 14.36
C LEU A 248 -6.15 -25.45 15.89
N SER A 249 -5.29 -26.25 16.51
CA SER A 249 -4.93 -26.16 17.92
C SER A 249 -3.63 -25.37 18.03
N GLY A 250 -3.75 -24.04 18.11
CA GLY A 250 -2.63 -23.09 17.97
C GLY A 250 -2.39 -22.64 16.52
N SER A 251 -1.25 -22.02 16.26
CA SER A 251 -0.89 -21.55 14.90
C SER A 251 -0.18 -22.64 14.09
N ALA A 252 -0.57 -22.79 12.82
CA ALA A 252 0.19 -23.58 11.86
C ALA A 252 1.56 -22.94 11.59
N THR A 253 2.58 -23.77 11.36
CA THR A 253 3.92 -23.34 10.99
C THR A 253 4.21 -23.71 9.54
N LYS A 254 5.38 -23.35 8.99
CA LYS A 254 5.77 -23.79 7.63
C LYS A 254 5.93 -25.31 7.50
N ASN A 255 6.11 -26.03 8.62
CA ASN A 255 6.46 -27.45 8.57
C ASN A 255 5.49 -28.39 9.30
N LYS A 256 4.55 -27.86 10.08
CA LYS A 256 3.61 -28.67 10.85
C LYS A 256 2.41 -27.88 11.35
N ALA A 257 1.32 -28.61 11.61
CA ALA A 257 0.14 -28.11 12.29
C ALA A 257 -0.42 -29.15 13.26
N LYS A 258 -1.07 -28.66 14.33
CA LYS A 258 -1.90 -29.47 15.22
C LYS A 258 -3.36 -29.20 14.91
N LEU A 259 -4.14 -30.24 14.72
CA LEU A 259 -5.56 -30.19 14.48
C LEU A 259 -6.29 -30.85 15.65
N GLU A 260 -7.41 -30.26 16.05
CA GLU A 260 -8.34 -30.86 16.98
C GLU A 260 -9.72 -30.95 16.33
N ALA A 261 -10.43 -32.05 16.59
CA ALA A 261 -11.80 -32.18 16.18
C ALA A 261 -12.64 -31.09 16.86
N VAL A 262 -13.53 -30.45 16.12
CA VAL A 262 -14.47 -29.51 16.74
C VAL A 262 -15.39 -30.28 17.68
N GLU A 263 -15.82 -29.64 18.77
CA GLU A 263 -16.58 -30.28 19.86
C GLU A 263 -17.81 -31.05 19.36
N ASN A 264 -18.50 -30.49 18.36
CA ASN A 264 -19.72 -31.05 17.79
C ASN A 264 -19.51 -31.81 16.47
N SER A 265 -18.27 -32.22 16.13
CA SER A 265 -18.07 -33.02 14.92
C SER A 265 -18.79 -34.36 15.07
N ALA A 266 -19.66 -34.67 14.10
CA ALA A 266 -20.35 -35.95 14.04
C ALA A 266 -19.39 -37.09 13.66
N SER A 267 -18.39 -36.78 12.82
CA SER A 267 -17.53 -37.78 12.18
C SER A 267 -16.19 -38.00 12.88
N PHE A 268 -15.69 -37.00 13.64
CA PHE A 268 -14.32 -37.04 14.18
C PHE A 268 -14.21 -36.63 15.66
N SER A 269 -13.23 -37.19 16.37
CA SER A 269 -12.84 -36.83 17.74
C SER A 269 -11.31 -36.73 17.88
N GLY A 270 -10.83 -36.23 19.01
CA GLY A 270 -9.40 -36.25 19.34
C GLY A 270 -8.60 -35.15 18.66
N ASN A 271 -7.28 -35.36 18.58
CA ASN A 271 -6.33 -34.42 17.99
C ASN A 271 -5.21 -35.16 17.26
N VAL A 272 -4.53 -34.45 16.36
CA VAL A 272 -3.41 -34.98 15.58
C VAL A 272 -2.41 -33.87 15.27
N GLU A 273 -1.12 -34.19 15.30
CA GLU A 273 -0.08 -33.35 14.69
C GLU A 273 0.30 -33.95 13.33
N VAL A 274 0.32 -33.10 12.30
CA VAL A 274 0.74 -33.45 10.94
C VAL A 274 1.96 -32.62 10.54
N ASN A 275 2.85 -33.22 9.75
CA ASN A 275 4.07 -32.60 9.23
C ASN A 275 3.93 -32.38 7.72
N TYR A 276 4.58 -31.35 7.20
CA TYR A 276 4.59 -31.00 5.77
C TYR A 276 5.76 -30.06 5.46
N THR A 277 5.91 -29.67 4.20
CA THR A 277 6.72 -28.54 3.77
C THR A 277 5.81 -27.57 3.02
N PHE A 278 5.47 -26.45 3.66
CA PHE A 278 4.68 -25.41 3.02
C PHE A 278 5.53 -24.67 1.99
N ARG A 279 5.00 -24.55 0.77
CA ARG A 279 5.65 -23.89 -0.34
C ARG A 279 4.81 -22.73 -0.82
N ILE A 280 5.40 -21.54 -0.74
CA ILE A 280 4.82 -20.31 -1.27
C ILE A 280 4.74 -20.45 -2.78
N CYS A 281 3.56 -20.20 -3.35
CA CYS A 281 3.42 -20.20 -4.79
C CYS A 281 3.97 -18.89 -5.35
N PHE A 282 4.93 -18.98 -6.27
CA PHE A 282 5.52 -17.85 -6.99
C PHE A 282 5.25 -18.04 -8.49
N ASN A 283 4.32 -17.26 -9.01
CA ASN A 283 4.00 -17.23 -10.43
C ASN A 283 4.95 -16.27 -11.15
N VAL A 284 5.71 -16.74 -12.15
CA VAL A 284 6.68 -15.89 -12.86
C VAL A 284 6.02 -14.75 -13.64
N SER A 285 4.72 -14.85 -13.93
CA SER A 285 3.92 -13.76 -14.51
C SER A 285 3.89 -12.51 -13.64
N MET A 286 4.15 -12.65 -12.33
CA MET A 286 4.18 -11.50 -11.42
C MET A 286 5.23 -10.47 -11.81
N LEU A 287 6.33 -10.87 -12.45
CA LEU A 287 7.34 -9.93 -12.93
C LEU A 287 6.80 -9.07 -14.09
N GLU A 288 5.95 -9.65 -14.95
CA GLU A 288 5.17 -8.90 -15.94
C GLU A 288 4.15 -7.99 -15.25
N ASP A 289 3.42 -8.48 -14.25
CA ASP A 289 2.43 -7.67 -13.52
C ASP A 289 3.05 -6.43 -12.87
N VAL A 290 4.25 -6.56 -12.28
CA VAL A 290 4.99 -5.41 -11.75
C VAL A 290 5.32 -4.41 -12.86
N ILE A 291 5.72 -4.89 -14.05
CA ILE A 291 6.03 -4.06 -15.22
C ILE A 291 4.79 -3.42 -15.85
N ASN A 292 3.63 -4.04 -15.71
CA ASN A 292 2.37 -3.51 -16.23
C ASN A 292 1.61 -2.70 -15.18
N LYS A 293 2.10 -2.64 -13.93
CA LYS A 293 1.43 -2.04 -12.77
C LYS A 293 0.07 -2.69 -12.49
N ASN A 294 0.00 -4.01 -12.60
CA ASN A 294 -1.20 -4.80 -12.38
C ASN A 294 -1.20 -5.47 -11.00
N GLY A 295 -2.38 -5.55 -10.38
CA GLY A 295 -2.61 -6.27 -9.13
C GLY A 295 -1.61 -5.95 -8.04
N ILE A 296 -1.18 -6.98 -7.30
CA ILE A 296 -0.16 -6.86 -6.24
C ILE A 296 1.24 -6.54 -6.78
N GLY A 297 1.51 -6.84 -8.06
CA GLY A 297 2.74 -6.43 -8.72
C GLY A 297 2.88 -4.91 -8.84
N GLY A 298 1.77 -4.21 -9.10
CA GLY A 298 1.74 -2.75 -9.15
C GLY A 298 2.15 -2.08 -7.85
N ALA A 299 1.78 -2.66 -6.69
CA ALA A 299 2.18 -2.15 -5.38
C ALA A 299 3.68 -2.35 -5.08
N ALA A 300 4.31 -3.36 -5.68
CA ALA A 300 5.74 -3.62 -5.56
C ALA A 300 6.58 -2.85 -6.59
N ARG A 301 5.95 -2.13 -7.53
CA ARG A 301 6.67 -1.42 -8.60
C ARG A 301 7.53 -0.29 -8.01
N PRO A 302 8.83 -0.19 -8.34
CA PRO A 302 9.71 0.80 -7.70
C PRO A 302 9.42 2.27 -8.09
N ASN A 303 8.78 2.51 -9.23
CA ASN A 303 8.45 3.86 -9.73
C ASN A 303 7.36 3.81 -10.81
N GLU A 304 6.84 4.97 -11.19
CA GLU A 304 5.75 5.12 -12.17
C GLU A 304 6.23 5.27 -13.63
N LEU A 305 7.51 5.04 -13.92
CA LEU A 305 8.09 5.27 -15.24
C LEU A 305 7.91 4.06 -16.14
N ASN A 306 7.56 4.27 -17.41
CA ASN A 306 7.50 3.23 -18.45
C ASN A 306 6.62 2.03 -18.06
N ILE A 307 5.42 2.30 -17.56
CA ILE A 307 4.42 1.25 -17.35
C ILE A 307 4.16 0.53 -18.68
N GLY A 308 4.19 -0.80 -18.66
CA GLY A 308 4.05 -1.65 -19.83
C GLY A 308 5.36 -2.14 -20.43
N PHE A 309 6.51 -1.55 -20.09
CA PHE A 309 7.79 -1.87 -20.72
C PHE A 309 8.94 -1.99 -19.72
N LEU A 310 9.83 -2.95 -19.99
CA LEU A 310 11.19 -2.96 -19.47
C LEU A 310 12.11 -2.20 -20.44
N MET A 311 12.71 -1.14 -19.94
CA MET A 311 13.64 -0.33 -20.73
C MET A 311 15.02 -0.99 -20.80
N VAL A 312 15.55 -1.14 -22.03
CA VAL A 312 16.83 -1.81 -22.31
C VAL A 312 17.76 -0.90 -23.13
N PRO A 313 19.08 -0.81 -22.86
CA PRO A 313 19.98 0.06 -23.64
C PRO A 313 19.99 -0.27 -25.14
N SER A 314 20.04 -1.55 -25.47
CA SER A 314 19.81 -2.08 -26.82
C SER A 314 19.16 -3.45 -26.72
N TYR A 315 18.84 -4.03 -27.88
CA TYR A 315 18.29 -5.38 -27.93
C TYR A 315 19.34 -6.50 -27.80
N LYS A 316 20.61 -6.17 -27.53
CA LYS A 316 21.62 -7.18 -27.20
C LYS A 316 21.18 -7.99 -25.98
N LYS A 317 21.22 -9.31 -26.09
CA LYS A 317 20.81 -10.23 -25.02
C LYS A 317 21.45 -9.91 -23.67
N ALA A 318 22.76 -9.65 -23.64
CA ALA A 318 23.47 -9.30 -22.41
C ALA A 318 22.93 -8.02 -21.75
N GLU A 319 22.60 -7.00 -22.55
CA GLU A 319 22.07 -5.73 -22.04
C GLU A 319 20.61 -5.87 -21.58
N ILE A 320 19.80 -6.65 -22.30
CA ILE A 320 18.44 -7.03 -21.89
C ILE A 320 18.48 -7.74 -20.52
N MET A 321 19.33 -8.76 -20.39
CA MET A 321 19.46 -9.52 -19.14
C MET A 321 19.98 -8.66 -17.98
N ASN A 322 20.89 -7.71 -18.25
CA ASN A 322 21.34 -6.76 -17.25
C ASN A 322 20.24 -5.80 -16.81
N SER A 323 19.43 -5.27 -17.74
CA SER A 323 18.24 -4.48 -17.39
C SER A 323 17.23 -5.29 -16.58
N PHE A 324 16.97 -6.54 -16.97
CA PHE A 324 16.09 -7.43 -16.22
C PHE A 324 16.63 -7.73 -14.82
N LYS A 325 17.92 -7.99 -14.66
CA LYS A 325 18.56 -8.16 -13.35
C LYS A 325 18.40 -6.93 -12.47
N ARG A 326 18.68 -5.74 -13.01
CA ARG A 326 18.50 -4.46 -12.30
C ARG A 326 17.04 -4.25 -11.89
N PHE A 327 16.08 -4.76 -12.67
CA PHE A 327 14.65 -4.74 -12.33
C PHE A 327 14.27 -5.70 -11.22
N VAL A 328 14.69 -6.95 -11.35
CA VAL A 328 14.24 -8.03 -10.48
C VAL A 328 14.92 -7.99 -9.11
N VAL A 329 16.20 -7.64 -9.02
CA VAL A 329 16.94 -7.67 -7.75
C VAL A 329 16.30 -6.79 -6.66
N PRO A 330 15.93 -5.52 -6.92
CA PRO A 330 15.20 -4.70 -5.93
C PRO A 330 13.86 -5.31 -5.51
N LEU A 331 13.12 -5.92 -6.45
CA LEU A 331 11.84 -6.57 -6.16
C LEU A 331 12.02 -7.78 -5.25
N LEU A 332 13.05 -8.58 -5.48
CA LEU A 332 13.36 -9.72 -4.62
C LEU A 332 13.78 -9.28 -3.23
N LYS A 333 14.48 -8.14 -3.10
CA LYS A 333 14.77 -7.54 -1.80
C LYS A 333 13.50 -7.08 -1.09
N MET A 334 12.49 -6.61 -1.81
CA MET A 334 11.18 -6.33 -1.23
C MET A 334 10.45 -7.60 -0.81
N ALA A 335 10.51 -8.65 -1.63
CA ALA A 335 9.93 -9.96 -1.31
C ALA A 335 10.60 -10.61 -0.08
N GLU A 336 11.90 -10.38 0.12
CA GLU A 336 12.64 -10.84 1.31
C GLU A 336 12.05 -10.25 2.60
N MET A 337 11.59 -8.99 2.57
CA MET A 337 10.90 -8.38 3.71
C MET A 337 9.57 -9.08 4.06
N LEU A 338 8.98 -9.80 3.10
CA LEU A 338 7.79 -10.64 3.28
C LEU A 338 8.15 -12.09 3.65
N GLY A 339 9.43 -12.40 3.84
CA GLY A 339 9.90 -13.75 4.17
C GLY A 339 9.99 -14.70 2.96
N ILE A 340 10.02 -14.14 1.75
CA ILE A 340 10.25 -14.86 0.48
C ILE A 340 11.69 -14.64 0.06
N VAL A 341 12.54 -15.65 0.26
CA VAL A 341 13.97 -15.55 -0.01
C VAL A 341 14.29 -16.27 -1.31
N ILE A 342 14.29 -15.52 -2.41
CA ILE A 342 14.68 -16.00 -3.75
C ILE A 342 15.70 -15.02 -4.31
N SER A 343 16.81 -15.53 -4.83
CA SER A 343 17.82 -14.73 -5.53
C SER A 343 17.55 -14.68 -7.04
N TYR A 344 18.12 -13.68 -7.70
CA TYR A 344 18.04 -13.57 -9.16
C TYR A 344 18.61 -14.82 -9.87
N ASP A 345 19.73 -15.35 -9.39
CA ASP A 345 20.36 -16.53 -9.99
C ASP A 345 19.48 -17.79 -9.82
N GLN A 346 18.79 -17.92 -8.68
CA GLN A 346 17.79 -18.97 -8.47
C GLN A 346 16.62 -18.85 -9.45
N ILE A 347 16.14 -17.63 -9.78
CA ILE A 347 15.13 -17.43 -10.82
C ILE A 347 15.64 -17.93 -12.17
N LEU A 348 16.89 -17.61 -12.53
CA LEU A 348 17.49 -18.11 -13.78
C LEU A 348 17.61 -19.64 -13.79
N GLU A 349 17.78 -20.28 -12.62
CA GLU A 349 17.81 -21.73 -12.52
C GLU A 349 16.45 -22.36 -12.81
N VAL A 350 15.36 -21.77 -12.30
CA VAL A 350 14.00 -22.35 -12.31
C VAL A 350 13.06 -21.79 -13.37
N ALA A 351 13.46 -20.75 -14.10
CA ALA A 351 12.69 -20.19 -15.21
C ALA A 351 13.47 -20.23 -16.53
N ASN A 352 12.76 -20.49 -17.63
CA ASN A 352 13.25 -20.24 -18.98
C ASN A 352 13.03 -18.77 -19.32
N ILE A 353 13.96 -18.19 -20.06
CA ILE A 353 13.88 -16.81 -20.53
C ILE A 353 14.14 -16.81 -22.03
N ASP A 354 13.08 -16.61 -22.80
CA ASP A 354 13.13 -16.53 -24.26
C ASP A 354 12.95 -15.08 -24.70
N LEU A 355 13.77 -14.64 -25.65
CA LEU A 355 13.62 -13.34 -26.29
C LEU A 355 12.80 -13.53 -27.56
N LEU A 356 11.73 -12.76 -27.74
CA LEU A 356 10.78 -12.91 -28.83
C LEU A 356 10.73 -11.66 -29.72
N ASP A 357 10.57 -11.84 -31.03
CA ASP A 357 10.22 -10.76 -31.97
C ASP A 357 8.73 -10.38 -31.90
N ASP A 358 8.30 -9.42 -32.73
CA ASP A 358 6.89 -8.96 -32.79
C ASP A 358 5.92 -10.05 -33.26
N GLN A 359 6.42 -11.09 -33.93
CA GLN A 359 5.66 -12.24 -34.40
C GLN A 359 5.64 -13.40 -33.39
N GLY A 360 6.33 -13.26 -32.25
CA GLY A 360 6.42 -14.28 -31.21
C GLY A 360 7.46 -15.37 -31.46
N ASN A 361 8.35 -15.22 -32.44
CA ASN A 361 9.42 -16.17 -32.68
C ASN A 361 10.59 -15.92 -31.74
N VAL A 362 11.22 -17.01 -31.26
CA VAL A 362 12.44 -16.91 -30.46
C VAL A 362 13.59 -16.34 -31.29
N VAL A 363 14.19 -15.26 -30.80
CA VAL A 363 15.33 -14.58 -31.42
C VAL A 363 16.58 -14.72 -30.57
N ASN A 364 17.64 -15.26 -31.18
CA ASN A 364 18.97 -15.19 -30.59
C ASN A 364 19.64 -13.88 -31.01
N ASN A 365 19.72 -12.92 -30.09
CA ASN A 365 20.16 -11.55 -30.39
C ASN A 365 21.44 -11.16 -29.65
N GLU A 366 22.50 -11.95 -29.81
CA GLU A 366 23.81 -11.65 -29.19
C GLU A 366 24.39 -10.31 -29.69
N THR A 367 24.16 -9.94 -30.96
CA THR A 367 24.70 -8.71 -31.56
C THR A 367 23.79 -7.49 -31.42
N GLY A 368 22.51 -7.67 -31.10
CA GLY A 368 21.52 -6.59 -31.03
C GLY A 368 20.94 -6.17 -32.39
N ALA A 369 21.26 -6.88 -33.48
CA ALA A 369 20.88 -6.50 -34.84
C ALA A 369 19.37 -6.70 -35.13
N LYS A 370 18.71 -7.61 -34.41
CA LYS A 370 17.27 -7.84 -34.57
C LYS A 370 16.49 -7.09 -33.48
N PRO A 371 15.33 -6.51 -33.78
CA PRO A 371 14.45 -6.01 -32.72
C PRO A 371 13.98 -7.18 -31.85
N VAL A 372 13.86 -6.95 -30.55
CA VAL A 372 13.25 -7.88 -29.59
C VAL A 372 12.05 -7.18 -28.99
N ALA A 373 10.87 -7.72 -29.23
CA ALA A 373 9.62 -7.14 -28.75
C ALA A 373 9.34 -7.50 -27.29
N LYS A 374 9.64 -8.75 -26.91
CA LYS A 374 9.25 -9.31 -25.62
C LYS A 374 10.33 -10.21 -25.03
N MET A 375 10.36 -10.29 -23.71
CA MET A 375 11.02 -11.33 -22.94
C MET A 375 9.93 -12.24 -22.34
N LYS A 376 9.87 -13.49 -22.77
CA LYS A 376 8.99 -14.51 -22.20
C LYS A 376 9.69 -15.25 -21.07
N LEU A 377 9.10 -15.22 -19.89
CA LEU A 377 9.47 -16.05 -18.76
C LEU A 377 8.50 -17.22 -18.64
N SER A 378 9.01 -18.43 -18.40
CA SER A 378 8.18 -19.59 -18.09
C SER A 378 8.84 -20.46 -17.02
N ALA A 379 8.04 -21.02 -16.11
CA ALA A 379 8.54 -21.99 -15.15
C ALA A 379 9.14 -23.21 -15.88
N LYS A 380 10.33 -23.65 -15.47
CA LYS A 380 10.96 -24.85 -16.02
C LYS A 380 10.27 -26.10 -15.51
N VAL A 381 9.83 -26.94 -16.44
CA VAL A 381 9.24 -28.25 -16.14
C VAL A 381 10.23 -29.10 -15.33
N GLY A 382 9.75 -29.68 -14.23
CA GLY A 382 10.54 -30.50 -13.31
C GLY A 382 11.40 -29.71 -12.32
N LYS A 383 11.38 -28.37 -12.37
CA LYS A 383 12.11 -27.49 -11.45
C LYS A 383 11.19 -26.71 -10.50
N GLU A 384 9.89 -26.98 -10.51
CA GLU A 384 8.86 -26.22 -9.80
C GLU A 384 9.14 -26.14 -8.28
N ASN A 385 9.68 -27.21 -7.68
CA ASN A 385 9.99 -27.29 -6.26
C ASN A 385 11.49 -27.23 -5.93
N SER A 386 12.33 -26.75 -6.87
CA SER A 386 13.79 -26.75 -6.69
C SER A 386 14.29 -25.72 -5.69
N LEU A 387 13.48 -24.70 -5.39
CA LEU A 387 13.78 -23.71 -4.37
C LEU A 387 13.15 -24.12 -3.04
N ASP A 388 13.88 -23.96 -1.94
CA ASP A 388 13.36 -24.30 -0.62
C ASP A 388 12.19 -23.37 -0.24
N GLY A 389 11.11 -23.95 0.28
CA GLY A 389 9.90 -23.21 0.68
C GLY A 389 9.15 -22.48 -0.45
N VAL A 390 9.50 -22.69 -1.72
CA VAL A 390 8.87 -22.02 -2.88
C VAL A 390 8.46 -23.04 -3.94
N HIS A 391 7.32 -22.78 -4.58
CA HIS A 391 6.83 -23.49 -5.75
C HIS A 391 6.70 -22.51 -6.92
N ILE A 392 7.42 -22.76 -8.01
CA ILE A 392 7.48 -21.90 -9.20
C ILE A 392 6.48 -22.38 -10.24
N LYS A 393 5.64 -21.48 -10.78
CA LYS A 393 4.68 -21.80 -11.85
C LYS A 393 4.48 -20.66 -12.85
N GLY A 394 3.71 -20.95 -13.89
CA GLY A 394 3.16 -19.97 -14.82
C GLY A 394 4.13 -19.47 -15.90
N GLU A 395 3.68 -18.47 -16.64
CA GLU A 395 4.43 -17.79 -17.68
C GLU A 395 4.07 -16.29 -17.72
N GLY A 396 5.01 -15.45 -18.11
CA GLY A 396 4.82 -14.01 -18.27
C GLY A 396 5.54 -13.47 -19.50
N ASN A 397 5.02 -12.40 -20.09
CA ASN A 397 5.55 -11.75 -21.27
C ASN A 397 5.85 -10.27 -20.98
N ILE A 398 7.13 -9.97 -20.78
CA ILE A 398 7.59 -8.60 -20.53
C ILE A 398 7.87 -7.91 -21.86
N SER A 399 7.13 -6.85 -22.17
CA SER A 399 7.45 -6.04 -23.36
C SER A 399 8.75 -5.26 -23.15
N LEU A 400 9.58 -5.20 -24.19
CA LEU A 400 10.86 -4.50 -24.17
C LEU A 400 10.79 -3.24 -25.02
N LYS A 401 11.55 -2.22 -24.64
CA LYS A 401 11.74 -1.01 -25.45
C LYS A 401 13.13 -0.46 -25.24
N THR A 402 13.76 0.00 -26.31
CA THR A 402 15.10 0.59 -26.23
C THR A 402 15.09 1.93 -25.52
N GLN A 403 16.11 2.13 -24.69
CA GLN A 403 16.42 3.41 -24.05
C GLN A 403 17.01 4.38 -25.08
N LYS A 404 16.78 5.66 -24.81
CA LYS A 404 17.46 6.79 -25.42
C LYS A 404 18.81 7.01 -24.73
N ALA A 405 19.76 7.58 -25.45
CA ALA A 405 21.03 7.95 -24.84
C ALA A 405 20.87 9.22 -23.99
N VAL A 406 21.42 9.22 -22.77
CA VAL A 406 21.43 10.40 -21.89
C VAL A 406 22.09 11.59 -22.56
N SER A 407 23.13 11.34 -23.37
CA SER A 407 23.87 12.36 -24.12
C SER A 407 23.01 13.16 -25.10
N GLU A 408 21.86 12.63 -25.53
CA GLU A 408 20.94 13.36 -26.41
C GLU A 408 20.17 14.46 -25.67
N ILE A 409 20.09 14.37 -24.34
CA ILE A 409 19.33 15.26 -23.48
C ILE A 409 20.24 16.11 -22.61
N ALA A 410 21.20 15.49 -21.92
CA ALA A 410 22.13 16.15 -21.01
C ALA A 410 23.32 16.77 -21.75
N LYS A 411 23.04 17.71 -22.66
CA LYS A 411 24.04 18.40 -23.48
C LYS A 411 24.85 19.43 -22.68
N GLN A 412 24.23 20.06 -21.68
CA GLN A 412 24.82 21.08 -20.82
C GLN A 412 25.08 20.51 -19.43
N LYS A 413 26.36 20.41 -19.07
CA LYS A 413 26.83 19.92 -17.77
C LYS A 413 27.29 21.04 -16.83
N GLU A 414 27.60 22.22 -17.38
CA GLU A 414 27.92 23.40 -16.60
C GLU A 414 26.65 24.21 -16.34
N LEU A 415 26.16 24.16 -15.11
CA LEU A 415 24.92 24.84 -14.71
C LEU A 415 25.16 26.33 -14.39
N VAL A 416 26.43 26.74 -14.26
CA VAL A 416 26.88 28.09 -13.88
C VAL A 416 26.42 28.43 -12.46
N ASP A 417 25.61 29.46 -12.27
CA ASP A 417 25.19 29.94 -10.96
C ASP A 417 23.84 29.33 -10.57
N ILE A 418 23.80 28.62 -9.43
CA ILE A 418 22.54 28.17 -8.82
C ILE A 418 22.22 29.03 -7.60
N LYS A 419 20.93 29.32 -7.42
CA LYS A 419 20.42 30.20 -6.35
C LYS A 419 19.35 29.45 -5.54
N PRO A 420 19.75 28.50 -4.67
CA PRO A 420 18.79 27.79 -3.84
C PRO A 420 18.13 28.76 -2.85
N SER A 421 16.86 28.54 -2.50
CA SER A 421 16.12 29.40 -1.56
C SER A 421 16.64 29.29 -0.12
N ASP A 422 17.29 28.19 0.21
CA ASP A 422 17.94 27.92 1.50
C ASP A 422 19.14 26.95 1.30
N SER A 423 19.86 26.66 2.37
CA SER A 423 21.05 25.78 2.34
C SER A 423 20.75 24.31 2.63
N THR A 424 19.49 23.90 2.72
CA THR A 424 19.12 22.50 2.97
C THR A 424 19.51 21.62 1.80
N ASP A 425 19.87 20.36 2.09
CA ASP A 425 20.24 19.38 1.06
C ASP A 425 19.14 19.21 0.01
N TYR A 426 17.88 19.19 0.45
CA TYR A 426 16.71 19.06 -0.41
C TYR A 426 16.59 20.25 -1.38
N THR A 427 16.60 21.49 -0.88
CA THR A 427 16.44 22.69 -1.71
C THR A 427 17.59 22.87 -2.69
N VAL A 428 18.82 22.57 -2.27
CA VAL A 428 19.99 22.61 -3.14
C VAL A 428 19.84 21.58 -4.27
N LYS A 429 19.45 20.34 -3.96
CA LYS A 429 19.24 19.29 -4.98
C LYS A 429 18.12 19.64 -5.96
N GLN A 430 16.99 20.15 -5.46
CA GLN A 430 15.89 20.60 -6.32
C GLN A 430 16.32 21.75 -7.23
N THR A 431 17.12 22.69 -6.71
CA THR A 431 17.64 23.80 -7.51
C THR A 431 18.62 23.29 -8.58
N ILE A 432 19.52 22.37 -8.24
CA ILE A 432 20.41 21.71 -9.20
C ILE A 432 19.61 21.05 -10.32
N LEU A 433 18.58 20.26 -9.98
CA LEU A 433 17.73 19.60 -10.96
C LEU A 433 16.96 20.60 -11.84
N ASN A 434 16.36 21.62 -11.25
CA ASN A 434 15.61 22.64 -11.99
C ASN A 434 16.53 23.40 -12.96
N THR A 435 17.71 23.84 -12.51
CA THR A 435 18.69 24.48 -13.40
C THR A 435 19.19 23.52 -14.47
N PHE A 436 19.43 22.25 -14.14
CA PHE A 436 19.77 21.21 -15.11
C PHE A 436 18.67 21.05 -16.18
N TYR A 437 17.41 21.04 -15.78
CA TYR A 437 16.27 20.96 -16.69
C TYR A 437 16.18 22.16 -17.60
N GLU A 438 16.32 23.38 -17.05
CA GLU A 438 16.30 24.61 -17.83
C GLU A 438 17.42 24.65 -18.86
N LYS A 439 18.67 24.39 -18.44
CA LYS A 439 19.85 24.40 -19.32
C LYS A 439 19.77 23.38 -20.46
N ASN A 440 19.09 22.26 -20.21
CA ASN A 440 18.92 21.19 -21.19
C ASN A 440 17.56 21.22 -21.91
N ASN A 441 16.75 22.27 -21.71
CA ASN A 441 15.40 22.41 -22.29
C ASN A 441 14.48 21.22 -22.00
N ILE A 442 14.58 20.65 -20.80
CA ILE A 442 13.74 19.54 -20.34
C ILE A 442 12.44 20.12 -19.77
N THR A 443 11.41 20.22 -20.61
CA THR A 443 10.09 20.77 -20.22
C THR A 443 9.09 19.69 -19.83
N ASP A 444 9.24 18.47 -20.34
CA ASP A 444 8.32 17.37 -20.09
C ASP A 444 8.36 16.92 -18.62
N ALA A 445 7.20 16.96 -17.94
CA ALA A 445 7.11 16.66 -16.52
C ALA A 445 7.39 15.18 -16.20
N ASN A 446 7.12 14.26 -17.13
CA ASN A 446 7.43 12.84 -16.94
C ASN A 446 8.92 12.58 -17.09
N LEU A 447 9.59 13.31 -17.99
CA LEU A 447 11.02 13.28 -18.18
C LEU A 447 11.77 13.83 -16.96
N LYS A 448 11.30 14.93 -16.36
CA LYS A 448 11.90 15.47 -15.12
C LYS A 448 11.92 14.43 -13.99
N LYS A 449 10.89 13.58 -13.87
CA LYS A 449 10.83 12.51 -12.85
C LYS A 449 11.87 11.40 -13.07
N GLN A 450 12.58 11.39 -14.19
CA GLN A 450 13.57 10.37 -14.50
C GLN A 450 14.99 10.72 -14.03
N PHE A 451 15.21 11.89 -13.42
CA PHE A 451 16.51 12.33 -12.94
C PHE A 451 16.50 12.53 -11.42
N ASP A 452 17.60 12.18 -10.77
CA ASP A 452 17.81 12.37 -9.32
C ASP A 452 19.26 12.74 -9.00
N VAL A 453 19.48 13.59 -7.99
CA VAL A 453 20.83 13.99 -7.55
C VAL A 453 21.32 13.00 -6.50
N THR A 454 22.26 12.14 -6.89
CA THR A 454 22.76 11.06 -6.02
C THR A 454 23.87 11.51 -5.09
N THR A 455 24.78 12.35 -5.58
CA THR A 455 25.88 12.94 -4.79
C THR A 455 26.03 14.42 -5.10
N LYS A 456 26.41 15.23 -4.11
CA LYS A 456 26.72 16.65 -4.31
C LYS A 456 27.92 17.11 -3.47
N THR A 457 28.64 18.10 -3.98
CA THR A 457 29.62 18.93 -3.28
C THR A 457 29.16 20.39 -3.34
N GLU A 458 30.01 21.34 -2.92
CA GLU A 458 29.73 22.78 -3.03
C GLU A 458 29.73 23.30 -4.48
N THR A 459 30.40 22.60 -5.39
CA THR A 459 30.64 23.05 -6.77
C THR A 459 30.27 22.03 -7.84
N SER A 460 29.81 20.85 -7.45
CA SER A 460 29.45 19.79 -8.39
C SER A 460 28.40 18.85 -7.83
N ALA A 461 27.72 18.12 -8.72
CA ALA A 461 26.82 17.04 -8.35
C ALA A 461 26.81 15.95 -9.42
N THR A 462 26.39 14.75 -9.04
CA THR A 462 26.14 13.65 -9.97
C THR A 462 24.64 13.41 -10.05
N ILE A 463 24.08 13.64 -11.23
CA ILE A 463 22.67 13.37 -11.55
C ILE A 463 22.59 12.01 -12.21
N ASN A 464 21.78 11.10 -11.67
CA ASN A 464 21.55 9.79 -12.26
C ASN A 464 20.15 9.70 -12.82
N THR A 465 19.98 8.82 -13.80
CA THR A 465 18.66 8.45 -14.27
C THR A 465 18.08 7.34 -13.40
N VAL A 466 16.79 7.42 -13.09
CA VAL A 466 16.10 6.48 -12.21
C VAL A 466 16.02 5.09 -12.85
N PHE A 467 15.90 4.06 -12.03
CA PHE A 467 15.70 2.69 -12.47
C PHE A 467 14.48 2.55 -13.43
N ASN A 468 14.56 1.74 -14.50
CA ASN A 468 13.55 1.64 -15.58
C ASN A 468 13.23 2.96 -16.33
N SER A 469 14.14 3.94 -16.29
CA SER A 469 14.06 5.16 -17.09
C SER A 469 14.15 4.87 -18.60
N ASP A 470 13.64 5.80 -19.41
CA ASP A 470 13.88 5.86 -20.85
C ASP A 470 15.37 6.02 -21.20
N TYR A 471 16.25 6.27 -20.23
CA TYR A 471 17.67 6.45 -20.47
C TYR A 471 18.49 5.34 -19.84
N THR A 472 19.62 5.03 -20.48
CA THR A 472 20.63 4.18 -19.85
C THR A 472 21.09 4.83 -18.57
N PRO A 473 21.10 4.11 -17.42
CA PRO A 473 21.69 4.61 -16.19
C PRO A 473 23.11 5.09 -16.45
N ASP A 474 23.26 6.40 -16.40
CA ASP A 474 24.49 7.11 -16.65
C ASP A 474 24.62 8.20 -15.60
N ASN A 475 25.85 8.40 -15.15
CA ASN A 475 26.19 9.44 -14.19
C ASN A 475 26.44 10.73 -14.97
N ILE A 476 25.60 11.72 -14.75
CA ILE A 476 25.75 13.05 -15.34
C ILE A 476 26.42 13.92 -14.29
N ASP A 477 27.73 14.05 -14.38
CA ASP A 477 28.47 14.98 -13.55
C ASP A 477 28.23 16.41 -14.05
N VAL A 478 27.70 17.24 -13.16
CA VAL A 478 27.41 18.65 -13.40
C VAL A 478 28.25 19.53 -12.49
N THR A 479 28.61 20.71 -12.97
CA THR A 479 29.35 21.73 -12.20
C THR A 479 28.49 22.98 -12.02
N PHE A 480 28.63 23.63 -10.87
CA PHE A 480 27.91 24.85 -10.54
C PHE A 480 28.65 25.69 -9.51
N LYS A 481 28.19 26.92 -9.31
CA LYS A 481 28.55 27.80 -8.22
C LYS A 481 27.28 28.16 -7.45
N ILE A 482 27.27 27.90 -6.15
CA ILE A 482 26.19 28.40 -5.30
C ILE A 482 26.41 29.90 -5.13
N VAL A 483 25.49 30.69 -5.66
CA VAL A 483 25.44 32.13 -5.38
C VAL A 483 24.49 32.29 -4.22
N SER A 484 25.02 32.61 -3.04
CA SER A 484 24.22 33.05 -1.91
C SER A 484 23.31 34.17 -2.43
N GLN A 485 22.00 34.06 -2.20
CA GLN A 485 21.16 35.24 -2.39
C GLN A 485 21.83 36.38 -1.61
N GLU A 486 22.08 37.51 -2.28
CA GLU A 486 22.36 38.75 -1.55
C GLU A 486 21.30 38.84 -0.46
N GLU A 487 21.74 39.05 0.79
CA GLU A 487 20.89 39.10 1.97
C GLU A 487 19.73 40.06 1.71
N ASN A 488 18.65 39.54 1.14
CA ASN A 488 17.42 40.24 0.91
C ASN A 488 16.87 40.47 2.31
N LYS A 489 17.21 41.62 2.90
CA LYS A 489 16.76 42.16 4.20
C LYS A 489 15.91 41.14 4.94
N ARG A 490 16.56 40.18 5.64
CA ARG A 490 15.83 39.29 6.54
C ARG A 490 15.04 40.18 7.48
N VAL A 491 13.75 39.89 7.65
CA VAL A 491 12.96 40.57 8.68
C VAL A 491 13.67 40.28 10.00
N ILE A 492 14.13 41.34 10.67
CA ILE A 492 14.80 41.21 11.95
C ILE A 492 13.74 40.84 12.99
N TRP A 493 13.91 39.69 13.63
CA TRP A 493 13.14 39.23 14.76
C TRP A 493 13.54 40.02 16.00
N ASP A 494 12.86 41.13 16.25
CA ASP A 494 13.09 41.98 17.42
C ASP A 494 12.22 41.54 18.58
N ILE A 495 12.83 40.88 19.58
CA ILE A 495 12.10 40.36 20.74
C ILE A 495 11.73 41.47 21.74
N SER A 496 12.29 42.67 21.63
CA SER A 496 11.90 43.79 22.52
C SER A 496 10.48 44.27 22.27
N LYS A 497 10.00 44.11 21.03
CA LYS A 497 8.62 44.38 20.63
C LYS A 497 7.61 43.35 21.14
N MET A 498 8.06 42.22 21.71
CA MET A 498 7.14 41.22 22.26
C MET A 498 6.49 41.66 23.58
N SER A 499 7.05 42.68 24.24
CA SER A 499 6.45 43.34 25.41
C SER A 499 5.58 44.55 25.04
N GLU A 500 5.37 44.82 23.75
CA GLU A 500 4.52 45.91 23.26
C GLU A 500 3.20 45.34 22.70
N ASN A 501 2.08 45.90 23.11
CA ASN A 501 0.78 45.64 22.48
C ASN A 501 0.04 46.96 22.19
N ASP A 502 -1.13 46.87 21.55
CA ASP A 502 -1.92 48.04 21.16
C ASP A 502 -2.34 48.94 22.34
N GLU A 503 -2.25 48.43 23.58
CA GLU A 503 -2.61 49.12 24.83
C GLU A 503 -1.38 49.60 25.63
N GLY A 504 -0.15 49.33 25.18
CA GLY A 504 1.11 49.75 25.80
C GLY A 504 2.04 48.59 26.20
N GLU A 505 2.84 48.80 27.25
CA GLU A 505 3.71 47.76 27.81
C GLU A 505 2.87 46.66 28.46
N PHE A 506 3.05 45.42 27.99
CA PHE A 506 2.50 44.22 28.57
C PHE A 506 3.63 43.35 29.12
N GLU A 507 3.44 42.78 30.32
CA GLU A 507 4.43 41.88 30.94
C GLU A 507 4.13 40.41 30.61
N PRO A 508 4.84 39.79 29.65
CA PRO A 508 4.60 38.40 29.28
C PRO A 508 4.96 37.43 30.41
N THR A 509 4.29 36.29 30.46
CA THR A 509 4.48 35.26 31.48
C THR A 509 4.89 33.92 30.86
N VAL A 510 5.88 33.24 31.44
CA VAL A 510 6.29 31.88 31.07
C VAL A 510 6.10 30.91 32.23
N LYS A 511 5.68 29.68 31.93
CA LYS A 511 5.71 28.59 32.92
C LYS A 511 6.99 27.78 32.73
N ILE A 512 7.78 27.64 33.79
CA ILE A 512 9.04 26.88 33.77
C ILE A 512 9.01 25.75 34.80
N THR A 513 9.67 24.64 34.50
CA THR A 513 9.81 23.53 35.45
C THR A 513 11.16 23.52 36.16
N SER A 514 12.13 24.30 35.66
CA SER A 514 13.46 24.45 36.27
C SER A 514 14.04 25.84 35.98
N GLU A 515 14.83 26.36 36.93
CA GLU A 515 15.65 27.58 36.75
C GLU A 515 17.07 27.25 36.29
N GLU A 516 17.41 25.96 36.18
CA GLU A 516 18.70 25.55 35.65
C GLU A 516 18.79 25.87 34.16
N LYS A 517 19.86 26.59 33.77
CA LYS A 517 20.18 26.92 32.38
C LYS A 517 20.57 25.67 31.60
N ASN A 518 19.57 24.93 31.15
CA ASN A 518 19.71 23.67 30.43
C ASN A 518 18.65 23.56 29.32
N THR A 519 18.68 22.47 28.56
CA THR A 519 17.75 22.23 27.44
C THR A 519 16.27 22.29 27.84
N THR A 520 15.91 21.92 29.06
CA THR A 520 14.52 21.99 29.55
C THR A 520 14.06 23.45 29.60
N LEU A 521 14.79 24.30 30.34
CA LEU A 521 14.47 25.73 30.42
C LEU A 521 14.50 26.39 29.04
N TYR A 522 15.48 26.07 28.19
CA TYR A 522 15.57 26.65 26.84
C TYR A 522 14.39 26.26 25.96
N THR A 523 13.89 25.03 26.10
CA THR A 523 12.71 24.56 25.37
C THR A 523 11.46 25.30 25.87
N GLU A 524 11.31 25.50 27.18
CA GLU A 524 10.18 26.23 27.76
C GLU A 524 10.17 27.69 27.32
N LEU A 525 11.32 28.37 27.37
CA LEU A 525 11.48 29.73 26.88
C LEU A 525 11.23 29.83 25.37
N PHE A 526 11.81 28.92 24.58
CA PHE A 526 11.60 28.86 23.13
C PHE A 526 10.12 28.70 22.78
N ASN A 527 9.44 27.73 23.39
CA ASN A 527 8.02 27.48 23.15
C ASN A 527 7.16 28.69 23.54
N CYS A 528 7.52 29.37 24.62
CA CYS A 528 6.85 30.60 25.05
C CYS A 528 6.97 31.70 23.99
N ILE A 529 8.19 32.08 23.60
CA ILE A 529 8.42 33.22 22.69
C ILE A 529 8.01 32.93 21.24
N THR A 530 7.90 31.67 20.85
CA THR A 530 7.47 31.26 19.50
C THR A 530 5.99 30.92 19.41
N ASN A 531 5.23 31.01 20.51
CA ASN A 531 3.79 30.76 20.52
C ASN A 531 3.04 31.86 19.76
N THR A 532 2.35 31.46 18.69
CA THR A 532 1.62 32.36 17.78
C THR A 532 0.15 32.58 18.15
N LYS A 533 -0.37 31.88 19.16
CA LYS A 533 -1.80 31.86 19.52
C LYS A 533 -2.12 32.57 20.84
N GLU A 534 -1.16 32.63 21.76
CA GLU A 534 -1.37 33.17 23.11
C GLU A 534 -0.88 34.62 23.23
N GLN A 535 -0.09 34.92 24.27
CA GLN A 535 0.29 36.28 24.64
C GLN A 535 1.05 37.07 23.57
N PHE A 536 1.75 36.39 22.66
CA PHE A 536 2.48 37.03 21.56
C PHE A 536 1.72 37.03 20.24
N LYS A 537 0.42 36.70 20.24
CA LYS A 537 -0.41 36.70 19.03
C LYS A 537 -0.25 38.00 18.24
N ASN A 538 -0.43 39.16 18.89
CA ASN A 538 -0.37 40.47 18.23
C ASN A 538 1.01 40.77 17.63
N TYR A 539 2.09 40.40 18.32
CA TYR A 539 3.44 40.54 17.79
C TYR A 539 3.60 39.74 16.48
N TRP A 540 3.20 38.46 16.50
CA TRP A 540 3.33 37.61 15.33
C TRP A 540 2.44 38.06 14.17
N THR A 541 1.22 38.53 14.44
CA THR A 541 0.28 38.97 13.39
C THR A 541 0.56 40.38 12.85
N PHE A 542 0.89 41.34 13.71
CA PHE A 542 0.99 42.75 13.34
C PHE A 542 2.42 43.27 13.21
N GLU A 543 3.32 42.92 14.11
CA GLU A 543 4.70 43.42 14.05
C GLU A 543 5.56 42.61 13.07
N TYR A 544 5.51 41.28 13.18
CA TYR A 544 6.35 40.40 12.37
C TYR A 544 5.77 40.17 10.97
N MET A 545 4.49 39.80 10.86
CA MET A 545 3.90 39.42 9.57
C MET A 545 3.62 40.60 8.63
N TYR A 546 3.24 41.79 9.11
CA TYR A 546 3.10 42.95 8.23
C TYR A 546 4.43 43.44 7.64
N ALA A 547 5.59 43.08 8.24
CA ALA A 547 6.89 43.37 7.64
C ALA A 547 7.12 42.64 6.29
N PHE A 548 6.28 41.66 5.93
CA PHE A 548 6.33 40.93 4.66
C PHE A 548 5.49 41.57 3.52
N THR A 549 4.91 42.77 3.71
CA THR A 549 3.86 43.37 2.84
C THR A 549 4.27 43.84 1.43
N GLU A 550 5.42 43.44 0.89
CA GLU A 550 5.75 43.67 -0.53
C GLU A 550 6.04 42.37 -1.28
N GLY A 551 4.97 41.66 -1.67
CA GLY A 551 5.01 40.64 -2.72
C GLY A 551 5.76 39.34 -2.41
N LYS A 552 6.07 39.04 -1.15
CA LYS A 552 6.76 37.81 -0.73
C LYS A 552 5.84 36.88 0.05
N GLN A 553 6.02 35.57 -0.17
CA GLN A 553 5.33 34.52 0.57
C GLN A 553 5.78 34.58 2.04
N ALA A 554 4.83 34.67 2.97
CA ALA A 554 5.14 34.72 4.39
C ALA A 554 5.59 33.34 4.88
N THR A 555 6.76 33.27 5.52
CA THR A 555 7.30 32.07 6.16
C THR A 555 7.45 32.32 7.66
N TYR A 556 7.15 31.34 8.49
CA TYR A 556 7.54 31.39 9.91
C TYR A 556 9.07 31.42 10.06
N ILE A 557 9.58 31.67 11.27
CA ILE A 557 11.03 31.62 11.51
C ILE A 557 11.49 30.17 11.61
N PHE A 558 10.75 29.35 12.37
CA PHE A 558 11.13 27.99 12.71
C PHE A 558 10.31 26.90 12.00
N ASP A 559 10.95 25.75 11.77
CA ASP A 559 10.40 24.56 11.12
C ASP A 559 9.17 23.97 11.82
N ASN A 560 9.07 24.13 13.14
CA ASN A 560 7.97 23.61 13.97
C ASN A 560 7.14 24.70 14.65
N GLN A 561 7.27 25.96 14.21
CA GLN A 561 6.51 27.07 14.81
C GLN A 561 5.01 26.81 14.65
N GLU A 562 4.26 26.96 15.74
CA GLU A 562 2.83 26.67 15.73
C GLU A 562 2.10 27.62 14.77
N LYS A 563 1.20 27.09 13.93
CA LYS A 563 0.48 27.88 12.93
C LYS A 563 -0.72 28.60 13.56
N TYR A 564 -0.85 29.90 13.28
CA TYR A 564 -2.06 30.67 13.55
C TYR A 564 -2.98 30.59 12.32
N GLU A 565 -4.12 29.90 12.45
CA GLU A 565 -4.95 29.51 11.29
C GLU A 565 -6.01 30.55 10.89
N ALA A 566 -6.22 31.64 11.65
CA ALA A 566 -7.51 32.32 11.60
C ALA A 566 -7.65 33.57 10.69
N GLU A 567 -6.59 34.23 10.21
CA GLU A 567 -6.77 35.57 9.58
C GLU A 567 -5.92 35.88 8.34
N PHE A 568 -4.98 35.02 7.94
CA PHE A 568 -4.22 35.22 6.71
C PHE A 568 -4.73 34.26 5.62
N GLU A 569 -5.39 34.80 4.59
CA GLU A 569 -5.91 34.02 3.44
C GLU A 569 -4.79 33.37 2.58
N GLY A 570 -3.51 33.54 2.95
CA GLY A 570 -2.35 32.88 2.36
C GLY A 570 -1.81 31.76 3.24
N THR A 571 -1.36 30.67 2.62
CA THR A 571 -0.66 29.58 3.33
C THR A 571 0.70 30.09 3.81
N ILE A 572 0.82 30.39 5.11
CA ILE A 572 2.12 30.64 5.74
C ILE A 572 2.90 29.32 5.74
N GLU A 573 4.06 29.31 5.09
CA GLU A 573 4.92 28.12 5.04
C GLU A 573 5.70 27.95 6.35
N ALA A 574 6.13 26.72 6.62
CA ALA A 574 7.00 26.44 7.77
C ALA A 574 8.31 27.22 7.64
N GLY A 575 8.88 27.61 8.78
CA GLY A 575 10.13 28.34 8.78
C GLY A 575 11.33 27.49 8.37
N THR A 576 12.41 28.16 7.98
CA THR A 576 13.63 27.50 7.49
C THR A 576 14.66 27.24 8.58
N LEU A 577 14.54 27.87 9.76
CA LEU A 577 15.44 27.60 10.88
C LEU A 577 14.96 26.38 11.67
N SER A 578 15.88 25.45 11.95
CA SER A 578 15.54 24.31 12.80
C SER A 578 15.42 24.74 14.25
N SER A 579 14.22 24.58 14.81
CA SER A 579 13.93 24.78 16.23
C SER A 579 14.84 23.95 17.14
N THR A 580 15.10 22.70 16.77
CA THR A 580 15.95 21.79 17.55
C THR A 580 17.39 22.31 17.63
N ASP A 581 17.92 22.81 16.52
CA ASP A 581 19.28 23.37 16.52
C ASP A 581 19.34 24.76 17.15
N PHE A 582 18.27 25.55 17.08
CA PHE A 582 18.14 26.80 17.79
C PHE A 582 18.15 26.59 19.31
N ILE A 583 17.36 25.64 19.83
CA ILE A 583 17.32 25.28 21.26
C ILE A 583 18.69 24.82 21.76
N LYS A 584 19.43 24.04 20.96
CA LYS A 584 20.82 23.61 21.33
C LYS A 584 21.79 24.78 21.44
N LYS A 585 21.52 25.89 20.76
CA LYS A 585 22.36 27.10 20.71
C LYS A 585 21.78 28.22 21.57
N PHE A 586 20.71 27.97 22.32
CA PHE A 586 19.93 29.03 22.96
C PHE A 586 20.78 29.87 23.93
N ASP A 587 21.69 29.25 24.68
CA ASP A 587 22.64 29.91 25.57
C ASP A 587 23.76 30.67 24.85
N THR A 588 24.09 30.29 23.61
CA THR A 588 25.03 31.04 22.76
C THR A 588 24.37 32.26 22.12
N ILE A 589 23.04 32.26 22.04
CA ILE A 589 22.23 33.31 21.40
C ILE A 589 21.77 34.34 22.44
N PHE A 590 21.30 33.89 23.61
CA PHE A 590 20.76 34.75 24.65
C PHE A 590 21.64 34.79 25.90
N ASP A 591 21.77 35.96 26.49
CA ASP A 591 22.04 36.13 27.91
C ASP A 591 20.73 35.96 28.67
N ILE A 592 20.70 34.98 29.57
CA ILE A 592 19.53 34.64 30.38
C ILE A 592 19.82 35.04 31.82
N ASN A 593 19.06 35.98 32.35
CA ASN A 593 19.16 36.41 33.75
C ASN A 593 17.86 36.04 34.48
N ILE A 594 17.96 35.20 35.52
CA ILE A 594 16.80 34.74 36.30
C ILE A 594 16.83 35.44 37.66
N ASP A 595 15.85 36.29 37.90
CA ASP A 595 15.62 36.94 39.18
C ASP A 595 14.51 36.19 39.95
N SER A 596 14.94 35.22 40.75
CA SER A 596 14.03 34.43 41.57
C SER A 596 13.31 35.22 42.67
N SER A 597 13.83 36.40 43.04
CA SER A 597 13.19 37.22 44.07
C SER A 597 11.96 37.94 43.55
N ASN A 598 11.96 38.31 42.27
CA ASN A 598 10.87 39.01 41.60
C ASN A 598 10.10 38.11 40.62
N SER A 599 10.45 36.82 40.53
CA SER A 599 9.89 35.88 39.55
C SER A 599 9.97 36.41 38.11
N LYS A 600 11.14 36.94 37.73
CA LYS A 600 11.41 37.47 36.38
C LYS A 600 12.56 36.72 35.68
N ILE A 601 12.44 36.54 34.37
CA ILE A 601 13.49 36.06 33.46
C ILE A 601 13.72 37.13 32.41
N GLU A 602 14.93 37.62 32.30
CA GLU A 602 15.36 38.54 31.26
C GLU A 602 16.15 37.76 30.20
N LEU A 603 15.76 37.92 28.94
CA LEU A 603 16.39 37.36 27.76
C LEU A 603 16.96 38.50 26.93
N SER A 604 18.28 38.58 26.80
CA SER A 604 18.95 39.61 26.00
C SER A 604 19.76 38.98 24.89
N VAL A 605 19.58 39.43 23.65
CA VAL A 605 20.31 38.88 22.50
C VAL A 605 21.79 39.27 22.63
N LYS A 606 22.68 38.29 22.57
CA LYS A 606 24.14 38.52 22.62
C LYS A 606 24.62 39.30 21.40
N SER A 607 25.60 40.17 21.60
CA SER A 607 26.28 40.85 20.49
C SER A 607 26.93 39.85 19.53
N GLY A 608 26.91 40.11 18.21
CA GLY A 608 27.47 39.20 17.21
C GLY A 608 26.51 38.11 16.71
N GLN A 609 25.25 38.11 17.17
CA GLN A 609 24.23 37.15 16.75
C GLN A 609 23.36 37.65 15.58
N GLU A 610 23.80 38.69 14.86
CA GLU A 610 23.05 39.31 13.76
C GLU A 610 22.77 38.33 12.61
N ASN A 611 23.57 37.26 12.50
CA ASN A 611 23.37 36.16 11.53
C ASN A 611 22.03 35.42 11.70
N PHE A 612 21.44 35.44 12.90
CA PHE A 612 20.10 34.90 13.15
C PHE A 612 18.98 35.88 12.80
N ALA A 613 19.32 37.09 12.34
CA ALA A 613 18.38 38.19 12.16
C ALA A 613 17.56 38.43 13.44
N LEU A 614 18.22 38.46 14.60
CA LEU A 614 17.61 38.56 15.92
C LEU A 614 18.22 39.74 16.70
N ASN A 615 17.41 40.52 17.40
CA ASN A 615 17.86 41.62 18.27
C ASN A 615 16.89 41.86 19.44
N GLY A 616 17.29 42.74 20.36
CA GLY A 616 16.46 43.20 21.46
C GLY A 616 16.63 42.40 22.76
N SER A 617 15.75 42.71 23.71
CA SER A 617 15.68 42.05 25.02
C SER A 617 14.22 41.91 25.45
N LEU A 618 13.88 40.82 26.15
CA LEU A 618 12.53 40.51 26.61
C LEU A 618 12.56 40.14 28.09
N THR A 619 11.70 40.76 28.89
CA THR A 619 11.49 40.38 30.29
C THR A 619 10.20 39.59 30.43
N LEU A 620 10.28 38.40 30.98
CA LEU A 620 9.17 37.49 31.24
C LEU A 620 8.95 37.39 32.75
N ASN A 621 7.72 37.59 33.22
CA ASN A 621 7.31 37.02 34.50
C ASN A 621 7.33 35.49 34.39
N TYR A 622 7.65 34.77 35.46
CA TYR A 622 7.56 33.31 35.43
C TYR A 622 6.81 32.70 36.61
N THR A 623 6.20 31.55 36.33
CA THR A 623 5.56 30.69 37.32
C THR A 623 6.18 29.29 37.26
N LYS A 624 6.27 28.63 38.41
CA LYS A 624 6.72 27.23 38.52
C LYS A 624 5.52 26.29 38.53
#